data_AF-A0A1W9YXF5-F1
#
_entry.id   AF-A0A1W9YXF5-F1
#
_cell.length_a   1.000
_cell.length_b   1.000
_cell.length_c   1.000
_cell.angle_alpha   90.00
_cell.angle_beta   90.00
_cell.angle_gamma   90.00
#
_symmetry.space_group_name_H-M   'P 1'
#
loop_
_entity.id
_entity.type
_entity.pdbx_description
1 polymer ?
#
loop_
_entity_poly.entity_id
_entity_poly.type
_entity_poly.pdbx_seq_one_letter_code
_entity_poly.pdbx_strand_id
1 'polypeptide(L)'
;MSTATNTSGSNGRSVIVMSVGLLALAVVIAVGSLLYGYSRDAEAEFGGADGQAEAVITEIHPTYEPWFAPLVGELPGEVESGLFAIQAGLGGMILGGAIGWYAGRHRGRREAAAVTSPGGPADG
;
A
#
# COMPACT_ATOMS: atom_id res chain seq x y z
N MET A 1 -29.70 -40.15 -11.70
CA MET A 1 -30.18 -39.16 -10.71
C MET A 1 -28.97 -38.32 -10.31
N SER A 2 -28.73 -37.21 -11.00
CA SER A 2 -27.50 -36.40 -10.87
C SER A 2 -27.82 -35.16 -10.03
N THR A 3 -27.31 -35.11 -8.80
CA THR A 3 -27.44 -33.93 -7.93
C THR A 3 -26.29 -32.98 -8.20
N ALA A 4 -26.57 -31.91 -8.93
CA ALA A 4 -25.70 -30.76 -9.05
C ALA A 4 -25.63 -30.04 -7.70
N THR A 5 -24.49 -30.12 -7.01
CA THR A 5 -24.20 -29.30 -5.83
C THR A 5 -23.86 -27.90 -6.31
N ASN A 6 -24.81 -26.99 -6.14
CA ASN A 6 -24.70 -25.60 -6.55
C ASN A 6 -23.98 -24.81 -5.44
N THR A 7 -22.65 -24.67 -5.56
CA THR A 7 -21.84 -23.83 -4.65
C THR A 7 -21.79 -22.41 -5.19
N SER A 8 -22.90 -21.68 -5.06
CA SER A 8 -22.99 -20.27 -5.45
C SER A 8 -23.01 -19.37 -4.20
N GLY A 9 -21.99 -18.52 -4.02
CA GLY A 9 -22.10 -17.34 -3.16
C GLY A 9 -20.93 -16.93 -2.25
N SER A 10 -19.78 -17.62 -2.22
CA SER A 10 -18.73 -17.36 -1.20
C SER A 10 -17.63 -16.36 -1.62
N ASN A 11 -17.40 -16.18 -2.91
CA ASN A 11 -16.18 -15.52 -3.41
C ASN A 11 -16.04 -14.05 -2.99
N GLY A 12 -17.13 -13.27 -3.03
CA GLY A 12 -17.08 -11.84 -2.70
C GLY A 12 -16.84 -11.56 -1.21
N ARG A 13 -17.48 -12.33 -0.33
CA ARG A 13 -17.26 -12.23 1.12
C ARG A 13 -15.86 -12.69 1.51
N SER A 14 -15.35 -13.75 0.88
CA SER A 14 -14.00 -14.24 1.14
C SER A 14 -12.92 -13.25 0.72
N VAL A 15 -13.06 -12.60 -0.43
CA VAL A 15 -12.10 -11.58 -0.89
C VAL A 15 -12.11 -10.37 0.03
N ILE A 16 -13.28 -9.89 0.45
CA ILE A 16 -13.38 -8.76 1.40
C ILE A 16 -12.74 -9.13 2.74
N VAL A 17 -13.03 -10.32 3.28
CA VAL A 17 -12.43 -10.79 4.55
C VAL A 17 -10.91 -10.92 4.43
N MET A 18 -10.41 -11.46 3.31
CA MET A 18 -8.98 -11.57 3.05
C MET A 18 -8.32 -10.19 2.91
N SER A 19 -8.91 -9.26 2.16
CA SER A 19 -8.39 -7.89 2.00
C SER A 19 -8.39 -7.12 3.32
N VAL A 20 -9.46 -7.24 4.12
CA VAL A 20 -9.53 -6.63 5.46
C VAL A 20 -8.48 -7.26 6.38
N GLY A 21 -8.29 -8.58 6.33
CA GLY A 21 -7.23 -9.27 7.07
C GLY A 21 -5.83 -8.80 6.70
N LEU A 22 -5.54 -8.65 5.40
CA LEU A 22 -4.27 -8.13 4.89
C LEU A 22 -4.04 -6.67 5.30
N LEU A 23 -5.07 -5.82 5.22
CA LEU A 23 -4.98 -4.43 5.66
C LEU A 23 -4.76 -4.34 7.18
N ALA A 24 -5.48 -5.13 7.97
CA ALA A 24 -5.28 -5.17 9.42
C ALA A 24 -3.87 -5.63 9.79
N LEU A 25 -3.35 -6.68 9.12
CA LEU A 25 -1.98 -7.13 9.30
C LEU A 25 -0.96 -6.04 8.94
N ALA A 26 -1.14 -5.35 7.81
CA ALA A 26 -0.29 -4.25 7.40
C ALA A 26 -0.28 -3.11 8.44
N VAL A 27 -1.44 -2.75 8.98
CA VAL A 27 -1.58 -1.75 10.05
C VAL A 27 -0.88 -2.22 11.33
N VAL A 28 -1.05 -3.48 11.73
CA VAL A 28 -0.37 -4.05 12.91
C VAL A 28 1.14 -4.01 12.75
N ILE A 29 1.67 -4.35 11.57
CA ILE A 29 3.10 -4.26 11.29
C ILE A 29 3.58 -2.80 11.36
N ALA A 30 2.86 -1.88 10.72
CA ALA A 30 3.22 -0.46 10.71
C ALA A 30 3.22 0.16 12.12
N VAL A 31 2.16 -0.09 12.91
CA VAL A 31 2.04 0.40 14.29
C VAL A 31 3.05 -0.29 15.20
N GLY A 32 3.25 -1.60 15.04
CA GLY A 32 4.25 -2.36 15.78
C GLY A 32 5.67 -1.80 15.57
N SER A 33 6.03 -1.51 14.32
CA SER A 33 7.31 -0.87 13.98
C SER A 33 7.42 0.54 14.57
N LEU A 34 6.34 1.33 14.54
CA LEU A 34 6.33 2.69 15.11
C LEU A 34 6.51 2.68 16.63
N LEU A 35 5.80 1.79 17.34
CA LEU A 35 5.93 1.65 18.79
C LEU A 35 7.31 1.12 19.20
N TYR A 36 7.85 0.17 18.43
CA TYR A 36 9.21 -0.33 18.64
C TYR A 36 10.26 0.77 18.43
N GLY A 37 10.14 1.56 17.35
CA GLY A 37 11.03 2.69 17.07
C GLY A 37 10.96 3.80 18.11
N TYR A 38 9.76 4.17 18.56
CA TYR A 38 9.56 5.22 19.57
C TYR A 38 10.12 4.84 20.95
N SER A 39 10.15 3.55 21.29
CA SER A 39 10.64 3.07 22.59
C SER A 39 12.16 3.19 22.82
N ARG A 40 12.91 3.55 21.78
CA ARG A 40 14.38 3.53 21.78
C ARG A 40 15.05 4.90 21.81
N ASP A 41 14.29 6.01 21.91
CA ASP A 41 14.81 7.38 21.75
C ASP A 41 15.76 7.50 20.53
N ALA A 42 15.53 6.67 19.52
CA ALA A 42 16.19 6.84 18.25
C ALA A 42 15.49 8.05 17.64
N GLU A 43 16.23 9.14 17.43
CA GLU A 43 15.91 10.05 16.34
C GLU A 43 15.85 9.16 15.10
N ALA A 44 14.66 8.63 14.82
CA ALA A 44 14.34 7.87 13.63
C ALA A 44 14.24 8.91 12.51
N GLU A 45 15.37 9.56 12.25
CA GLU A 45 15.66 10.09 10.96
C GLU A 45 15.45 8.91 10.04
N PHE A 46 14.41 8.99 9.21
CA PHE A 46 14.15 8.03 8.15
C PHE A 46 15.25 8.19 7.09
N GLY A 47 16.50 7.98 7.50
CA GLY A 47 17.64 7.90 6.62
C GLY A 47 17.53 6.58 5.87
N GLY A 48 17.74 6.66 4.55
CA GLY A 48 17.69 5.50 3.68
C GLY A 48 18.55 4.36 4.20
N ALA A 49 18.21 3.14 3.78
CA ALA A 49 18.92 1.93 4.18
C ALA A 49 20.44 2.01 3.93
N ASP A 50 20.88 2.81 2.96
CA ASP A 50 22.29 3.03 2.65
C ASP A 50 23.05 3.78 3.75
N GLY A 51 22.47 4.81 4.37
CA GLY A 51 23.15 5.57 5.44
C GLY A 51 23.42 4.73 6.68
N GLN A 52 22.49 3.83 7.03
CA GLN A 52 22.66 2.86 8.11
C GLN A 52 23.69 1.77 7.75
N ALA A 53 23.76 1.37 6.48
CA ALA A 53 24.74 0.39 6.01
C ALA A 53 26.17 0.95 6.03
N GLU A 54 26.37 2.20 5.62
CA GLU A 54 27.68 2.85 5.60
C GLU A 54 28.30 2.95 7.01
N ALA A 55 27.50 3.31 8.02
CA ALA A 55 27.95 3.37 9.41
C ALA A 55 28.51 2.03 9.92
N VAL A 56 27.79 0.92 9.64
CA VAL A 56 28.19 -0.43 10.06
C VAL A 56 29.41 -0.92 9.27
N ILE A 57 29.48 -0.62 7.97
CA ILE A 57 30.60 -1.05 7.13
C ILE A 57 31.90 -0.35 7.55
N THR A 58 31.83 0.95 7.88
CA THR A 58 32.99 1.73 8.33
C THR A 58 33.53 1.23 9.68
N GLU A 59 32.66 0.68 10.54
CA GLU A 59 33.05 0.09 11.83
C GLU A 59 33.75 -1.27 11.68
N ILE A 60 33.32 -2.09 10.71
CA ILE A 60 33.86 -3.44 10.47
C ILE A 60 35.14 -3.39 9.61
N HIS A 61 35.23 -2.43 8.68
CA HIS A 61 36.36 -2.28 7.77
C HIS A 61 36.76 -0.80 7.65
N PRO A 62 37.71 -0.31 8.46
CA PRO A 62 38.08 1.11 8.50
C PRO A 62 38.79 1.61 7.23
N THR A 63 39.09 0.72 6.29
CA THR A 63 39.63 1.04 4.95
C THR A 63 38.59 0.90 3.84
N TYR A 64 37.30 0.74 4.17
CA TYR A 64 36.23 0.72 3.17
C TYR A 64 36.07 2.11 2.57
N GLU A 65 36.22 2.18 1.25
CA GLU A 65 36.01 3.39 0.47
C GLU A 65 34.65 3.27 -0.24
N PRO A 66 33.69 4.17 0.03
CA PRO A 66 32.37 4.12 -0.60
C PRO A 66 32.50 4.13 -2.13
N TRP A 67 31.91 3.12 -2.77
CA TRP A 67 31.89 3.02 -4.24
C TRP A 67 30.95 4.05 -4.89
N PHE A 68 30.21 4.80 -4.07
CA PHE A 68 29.36 5.92 -4.46
C PHE A 68 29.51 7.02 -3.41
N ALA A 69 29.95 8.21 -3.84
CA ALA A 69 29.95 9.41 -3.03
C ALA A 69 28.94 10.40 -3.63
N PRO A 70 28.08 11.05 -2.84
CA PRO A 70 27.19 12.08 -3.32
C PRO A 70 27.98 13.16 -4.09
N LEU A 71 27.65 13.37 -5.37
CA LEU A 71 28.29 14.37 -6.25
C LEU A 71 28.18 15.81 -5.73
N VAL A 72 27.23 16.02 -4.82
CA VAL A 72 27.02 17.22 -4.02
C VAL A 72 27.00 16.68 -2.59
N GLY A 73 27.85 17.19 -1.69
CA GLY A 73 28.00 16.66 -0.31
C GLY A 73 26.66 16.48 0.42
N GLU A 74 26.64 15.71 1.52
CA GLU A 74 25.45 15.28 2.27
C GLU A 74 24.18 16.06 1.90
N LEU A 75 23.37 15.47 1.00
CA LEU A 75 22.10 16.10 0.63
C LEU A 75 21.31 16.31 1.92
N PRO A 76 20.72 17.50 2.15
CA PRO A 76 19.94 17.74 3.35
C PRO A 76 18.87 16.65 3.48
N GLY A 77 18.70 16.03 4.65
CA GLY A 77 17.72 14.95 4.88
C GLY A 77 16.28 15.34 4.48
N GLU A 78 15.99 16.64 4.38
CA GLU A 78 14.75 17.20 3.82
C GLU A 78 14.50 16.82 2.36
N VAL A 79 15.56 16.71 1.55
CA VAL A 79 15.48 16.35 0.12
C VAL A 79 15.26 14.85 -0.03
N GLU A 80 15.91 14.03 0.78
CA GLU A 80 15.72 12.57 0.80
C GLU A 80 14.29 12.21 1.21
N SER A 81 13.82 12.74 2.34
CA SER A 81 12.44 12.56 2.81
C SER A 81 11.41 13.16 1.84
N GLY A 82 11.73 14.27 1.18
CA GLY A 82 10.92 14.87 0.12
C GLY A 82 10.73 13.95 -1.09
N LEU A 83 11.78 13.23 -1.51
CA LEU A 83 11.70 12.28 -2.62
C LEU A 83 10.78 11.10 -2.27
N PHE A 84 10.90 10.55 -1.05
CA PHE A 84 9.99 9.50 -0.55
C PHE A 84 8.54 10.00 -0.42
N ALA A 85 8.32 11.23 0.05
CA ALA A 85 6.98 11.81 0.16
C ALA A 85 6.30 11.95 -1.20
N ILE A 86 7.03 12.36 -2.24
CA ILE A 86 6.52 12.43 -3.61
C ILE A 86 6.21 11.03 -4.15
N GLN A 87 7.09 10.06 -3.92
CA GLN A 87 6.85 8.66 -4.32
C GLN A 87 5.59 8.09 -3.67
N ALA A 88 5.39 8.34 -2.37
CA ALA A 88 4.20 7.94 -1.64
C ALA A 88 2.94 8.66 -2.17
N GLY A 89 3.03 9.96 -2.44
CA GLY A 89 1.93 10.76 -2.99
C GLY A 89 1.48 10.27 -4.37
N LEU A 90 2.42 10.01 -5.27
CA LEU A 90 2.14 9.47 -6.61
C LEU A 90 1.57 8.05 -6.53
N GLY A 91 2.16 7.18 -5.69
CA GLY A 91 1.66 5.83 -5.45
C GLY A 91 0.22 5.82 -4.93
N GLY A 92 -0.09 6.71 -3.98
CA GLY A 92 -1.44 6.88 -3.43
C GLY A 92 -2.44 7.38 -4.48
N MET A 93 -2.05 8.33 -5.33
CA MET A 93 -2.89 8.85 -6.40
C MET A 93 -3.24 7.77 -7.43
N ILE A 94 -2.25 6.99 -7.87
CA ILE A 94 -2.45 5.90 -8.85
C ILE A 94 -3.34 4.81 -8.25
N LEU A 95 -3.05 4.36 -7.03
CA LEU A 95 -3.82 3.31 -6.36
C LEU A 95 -5.28 3.75 -6.11
N GLY A 96 -5.47 4.97 -5.60
CA GLY A 96 -6.80 5.55 -5.40
C GLY A 96 -7.58 5.68 -6.71
N GLY A 97 -6.94 6.16 -7.77
CA GLY A 97 -7.53 6.24 -9.10
C GLY A 97 -7.95 4.87 -9.66
N ALA A 98 -7.11 3.85 -9.51
CA ALA A 98 -7.42 2.49 -9.95
C ALA A 98 -8.61 1.87 -9.20
N ILE A 99 -8.64 2.02 -7.87
CA ILE A 99 -9.76 1.55 -7.02
C ILE A 99 -11.05 2.28 -7.40
N GLY A 100 -10.99 3.61 -7.55
CA GLY A 100 -12.14 4.44 -7.94
C GLY A 100 -12.71 4.06 -9.30
N TRP A 101 -11.85 3.86 -10.30
CA TRP A 101 -12.24 3.43 -11.64
C TRP A 101 -12.92 2.06 -11.64
N TYR A 102 -12.35 1.09 -10.91
CA TYR A 102 -12.92 -0.24 -10.80
C TYR A 102 -14.28 -0.24 -10.07
N ALA A 103 -14.39 0.52 -8.98
CA ALA A 103 -15.65 0.69 -8.25
C ALA A 103 -16.74 1.35 -9.11
N GLY A 104 -16.38 2.38 -9.89
CA GLY A 104 -17.29 3.05 -10.83
C GLY A 104 -17.81 2.12 -11.92
N ARG A 105 -16.93 1.30 -12.51
CA ARG A 105 -17.33 0.31 -13.53
C ARG A 105 -18.31 -0.73 -12.99
N HIS A 106 -18.16 -1.16 -11.74
CA HIS A 106 -19.11 -2.07 -11.10
C HIS A 106 -20.47 -1.41 -10.82
N ARG A 107 -20.49 -0.15 -10.39
CA ARG A 107 -21.74 0.62 -10.20
C ARG A 107 -22.52 0.77 -11.51
N GLY A 108 -21.85 1.21 -12.57
CA GLY A 108 -22.49 1.39 -13.88
C GLY A 108 -23.07 0.10 -14.47
N ARG A 109 -22.42 -1.06 -14.23
CA ARG A 109 -22.97 -2.37 -14.66
C ARG A 109 -24.22 -2.77 -13.87
N ARG A 110 -24.30 -2.46 -12.58
CA ARG A 110 -25.48 -2.74 -11.75
C ARG A 110 -26.65 -1.83 -12.12
N GLU A 111 -26.37 -0.57 -12.40
CA GLU A 111 -27.38 0.41 -12.85
C GLU A 111 -27.92 0.04 -14.24
N ALA A 112 -27.05 -0.30 -15.20
CA ALA A 112 -27.46 -0.75 -16.53
C ALA A 112 -28.28 -2.05 -16.49
N ALA A 113 -27.94 -2.99 -15.60
CA ALA A 113 -28.69 -4.23 -15.39
C ALA A 113 -30.05 -4.00 -14.71
N ALA A 114 -30.17 -2.98 -13.85
CA ALA A 114 -31.45 -2.62 -13.21
C ALA A 114 -32.44 -2.00 -14.22
N VAL A 115 -31.95 -1.20 -15.18
CA VAL A 115 -32.76 -0.58 -16.25
C VAL A 115 -33.29 -1.60 -17.26
N THR A 116 -32.58 -2.71 -17.47
CA THR A 116 -32.96 -3.76 -18.44
C THR A 116 -33.78 -4.90 -17.85
N SER A 117 -34.14 -4.84 -16.56
CA SER A 117 -35.00 -5.86 -15.94
C SER A 117 -36.47 -5.67 -16.39
N PRO A 118 -37.11 -6.68 -16.99
CA PRO A 118 -38.47 -6.58 -17.51
C PRO A 118 -39.47 -6.63 -16.34
N GLY A 119 -39.71 -5.48 -15.72
CA GLY A 119 -40.61 -5.35 -14.57
C GLY A 119 -40.58 -3.97 -13.91
N GLY A 120 -40.41 -2.89 -14.70
CA GLY A 120 -40.59 -1.52 -14.19
C GLY A 120 -42.02 -1.30 -13.68
N PRO A 121 -42.22 -0.43 -12.67
CA PRO A 121 -43.53 -0.20 -12.08
C PRO A 121 -44.53 0.21 -13.15
N ALA A 122 -45.68 -0.47 -13.17
CA ALA A 122 -46.82 -0.03 -13.92
C ALA A 122 -47.43 1.18 -13.20
N ASP A 123 -47.09 2.38 -13.64
CA ASP A 123 -47.83 3.60 -13.34
C ASP A 123 -48.44 4.15 -14.64
N GLY A 124 -49.76 4.36 -14.60
CA GLY A 124 -50.61 4.77 -15.72
C GLY A 124 -50.94 6.24 -15.77
#